data_AF-A0A139CGJ3-F1
#
_entry.id   AF-A0A139CGJ3-F1
#
_cell.length_a   1.000
_cell.length_b   1.000
_cell.length_c   1.000
_cell.angle_alpha   90.00
_cell.angle_beta   90.00
_cell.angle_gamma   90.00
#
_symmetry.space_group_name_H-M   'P 1'
#
loop_
_entity.id
_entity.type
_entity.pdbx_description
1 polymer ?
#
loop_
_entity_poly.entity_id
_entity_poly.type
_entity_poly.pdbx_seq_one_letter_code
_entity_poly.pdbx_strand_id
1 'polypeptide(L)'
;VIKGVNFQPVAFTGRIDQTEREKKRITIPDFLLMTEEQTNGTICRDDWFSVPQSTSISRFIAAMLNKQVLQFTIHPHCGTVTYIFKDGDKLIPITRFVDVDGLFEYLDEISPQISNTNFQIKKAGLTSKALHKISSFIDQKTAPQSINVTKMIMDFFNKGTGEALKPFHRNSLFLGSMHFQDPYNFDIERVQRCGIHYATPDGRVIPFCAYNTIHRQEVEAKFSKPFYS
;
A
#
# COMPACT_ATOMS: atom_id res chain seq x y z
N VAL A 1 21.09 -3.70 1.81
CA VAL A 1 20.38 -2.40 1.86
C VAL A 1 18.91 -2.67 2.14
N ILE A 2 18.35 -2.11 3.23
CA ILE A 2 16.92 -2.24 3.56
C ILE A 2 16.13 -1.20 2.76
N LYS A 3 15.05 -1.62 2.07
CA LYS A 3 14.20 -0.75 1.23
C LYS A 3 12.79 -0.54 1.77
N GLY A 4 12.41 -1.30 2.78
CA GLY A 4 11.17 -1.07 3.49
C GLY A 4 11.09 -1.91 4.75
N VAL A 5 10.19 -1.49 5.64
CA VAL A 5 9.82 -2.20 6.85
C VAL A 5 8.30 -2.28 6.87
N ASN A 6 7.76 -3.51 6.92
CA ASN A 6 6.33 -3.73 7.05
C ASN A 6 6.05 -4.35 8.42
N PHE A 7 5.45 -3.58 9.31
CA PHE A 7 5.08 -4.00 10.65
C PHE A 7 3.85 -4.88 10.60
N GLN A 8 3.83 -5.90 11.46
CA GLN A 8 2.70 -6.81 11.58
C GLN A 8 2.34 -6.88 13.06
N PRO A 9 1.34 -6.10 13.51
CA PRO A 9 0.85 -6.20 14.87
C PRO A 9 0.42 -7.64 15.20
N VAL A 10 0.58 -8.01 16.47
CA VAL A 10 0.34 -9.37 16.95
C VAL A 10 -1.11 -9.80 16.69
N ALA A 11 -1.28 -10.99 16.13
CA ALA A 11 -2.56 -11.69 16.02
C ALA A 11 -2.62 -12.80 17.06
N PHE A 12 -3.74 -12.92 17.78
CA PHE A 12 -3.86 -13.84 18.91
C PHE A 12 -4.43 -15.19 18.49
N THR A 13 -3.66 -16.27 18.61
CA THR A 13 -4.16 -17.64 18.35
C THR A 13 -4.43 -18.38 19.66
N GLY A 14 -5.65 -18.88 19.84
CA GLY A 14 -6.07 -19.62 21.04
C GLY A 14 -6.79 -18.77 22.10
N ARG A 15 -7.04 -19.35 23.28
CA ARG A 15 -7.73 -18.66 24.39
C ARG A 15 -6.77 -17.73 25.12
N ILE A 16 -7.15 -16.46 25.24
CA ILE A 16 -6.47 -15.43 26.02
C ILE A 16 -7.48 -14.66 26.86
N ASP A 17 -7.09 -14.24 28.06
CA ASP A 17 -7.88 -13.32 28.88
C ASP A 17 -8.13 -12.00 28.14
N GLN A 18 -9.32 -11.43 28.31
CA GLN A 18 -9.72 -10.22 27.59
C GLN A 18 -8.82 -9.04 27.92
N THR A 19 -8.48 -8.85 29.20
CA THR A 19 -7.66 -7.74 29.69
C THR A 19 -6.24 -7.86 29.15
N GLU A 20 -5.66 -9.06 29.18
CA GLU A 20 -4.32 -9.33 28.65
C GLU A 20 -4.25 -9.19 27.13
N ARG A 21 -5.30 -9.58 26.43
CA ARG A 21 -5.43 -9.39 24.98
C ARG A 21 -5.47 -7.90 24.62
N GLU A 22 -6.26 -7.11 25.33
CA GLU A 22 -6.38 -5.67 25.08
C GLU A 22 -5.06 -4.94 25.35
N LYS A 23 -4.34 -5.27 26.42
CA LYS A 23 -3.02 -4.69 26.71
C LYS A 23 -1.96 -5.00 25.64
N LYS A 24 -2.03 -6.18 25.02
CA LYS A 24 -1.03 -6.64 24.03
C LYS A 24 -1.42 -6.30 22.60
N ARG A 25 -2.67 -5.92 22.34
CA ARG A 25 -3.14 -5.62 21.00
C ARG A 25 -2.64 -4.26 20.58
N ILE A 26 -2.03 -4.22 19.40
CA ILE A 26 -1.67 -2.99 18.72
C ILE A 26 -2.53 -2.94 17.46
N THR A 27 -3.34 -1.91 17.33
CA THR A 27 -4.12 -1.64 16.12
C THR A 27 -3.32 -0.78 15.14
N ILE A 28 -3.84 -0.58 13.93
CA ILE A 28 -3.23 0.36 12.98
C ILE A 28 -3.17 1.78 13.60
N PRO A 29 -4.25 2.36 14.15
CA PRO A 29 -4.18 3.65 14.84
C PRO A 29 -3.13 3.72 15.95
N ASP A 30 -3.02 2.68 16.80
CA ASP A 30 -2.00 2.63 17.86
C ASP A 30 -0.60 2.66 17.28
N PHE A 31 -0.35 1.88 16.22
CA PHE A 31 0.93 1.88 15.51
C PHE A 31 1.26 3.26 14.92
N LEU A 32 0.29 3.97 14.36
CA LEU A 32 0.50 5.32 13.83
C LEU A 32 0.83 6.32 14.94
N LEU A 33 0.09 6.28 16.06
CA LEU A 33 0.35 7.09 17.25
C LEU A 33 1.75 6.86 17.80
N MET A 34 2.12 5.60 18.02
CA MET A 34 3.43 5.22 18.53
C MET A 34 4.56 5.63 17.58
N THR A 35 4.32 5.60 16.27
CA THR A 35 5.32 6.06 15.29
C THR A 35 5.52 7.58 15.37
N GLU A 36 4.44 8.34 15.49
CA GLU A 36 4.50 9.80 15.66
C GLU A 36 5.24 10.17 16.95
N GLU A 37 4.93 9.50 18.07
CA GLU A 37 5.62 9.69 19.35
C GLU A 37 7.11 9.35 19.26
N GLN A 38 7.47 8.17 18.74
CA GLN A 38 8.87 7.73 18.65
C GLN A 38 9.71 8.58 17.69
N THR A 39 9.06 9.25 16.73
CA THR A 39 9.73 10.12 15.76
C THR A 39 9.63 11.60 16.13
N ASN A 40 9.14 11.92 17.34
CA ASN A 40 8.91 13.29 17.81
C ASN A 40 8.12 14.15 16.80
N GLY A 41 7.09 13.57 16.19
CA GLY A 41 6.26 14.23 15.18
C GLY A 41 6.89 14.37 13.79
N THR A 42 8.03 13.71 13.52
CA THR A 42 8.63 13.76 12.17
C THR A 42 7.80 12.95 11.17
N ILE A 43 7.21 11.83 11.60
CA ILE A 43 6.27 11.02 10.81
C ILE A 43 4.93 11.06 11.53
N CYS A 44 4.01 11.90 11.07
CA CYS A 44 2.69 12.09 11.68
C CYS A 44 1.69 11.03 11.21
N ARG A 45 0.60 10.84 11.96
CA ARG A 45 -0.55 10.02 11.55
C ARG A 45 -1.08 10.36 10.16
N ASP A 46 -1.10 11.64 9.80
CA ASP A 46 -1.60 12.13 8.50
C ASP A 46 -0.63 11.86 7.34
N ASP A 47 0.57 11.33 7.61
CA ASP A 47 1.54 10.96 6.57
C ASP A 47 1.27 9.59 5.95
N TRP A 48 0.23 8.89 6.43
CA TRP A 48 -0.08 7.52 6.08
C TRP A 48 -1.33 7.42 5.23
N PHE A 49 -1.31 6.49 4.29
CA PHE A 49 -2.41 6.25 3.38
C PHE A 49 -2.76 4.77 3.31
N SER A 50 -4.04 4.50 3.09
CA SER A 50 -4.56 3.14 2.99
C SER A 50 -4.04 2.47 1.72
N VAL A 51 -3.68 1.19 1.80
CA VAL A 51 -3.20 0.43 0.63
C VAL A 51 -4.14 0.52 -0.59
N PRO A 52 -5.48 0.51 -0.44
CA PRO A 52 -6.40 0.61 -1.58
C PRO A 52 -6.32 1.91 -2.39
N GLN A 53 -5.78 3.00 -1.84
CA GLN A 53 -5.58 4.26 -2.59
C GLN A 53 -4.63 4.08 -3.79
N SER A 54 -3.76 3.06 -3.77
CA SER A 54 -2.94 2.71 -4.95
C SER A 54 -3.78 2.34 -6.19
N THR A 55 -5.06 2.00 -6.04
CA THR A 55 -5.95 1.68 -7.16
C THR A 55 -6.20 2.88 -8.08
N SER A 56 -6.17 4.12 -7.54
CA SER A 56 -6.30 5.35 -8.33
C SER A 56 -5.16 5.46 -9.35
N ILE A 57 -3.93 5.11 -8.94
CA ILE A 57 -2.77 5.03 -9.85
C ILE A 57 -2.97 3.92 -10.89
N SER A 58 -3.35 2.71 -10.47
CA SER A 58 -3.52 1.58 -11.40
C SER A 58 -4.60 1.86 -12.46
N ARG A 59 -5.71 2.50 -12.08
CA ARG A 59 -6.79 2.91 -13.00
C ARG A 59 -6.31 3.96 -13.97
N PHE A 60 -5.56 4.96 -13.51
CA PHE A 60 -4.99 5.97 -14.39
C PHE A 60 -4.03 5.37 -15.40
N ILE A 61 -3.12 4.49 -14.97
CA ILE A 61 -2.19 3.80 -15.86
C ILE A 61 -2.96 2.92 -16.86
N ALA A 62 -4.01 2.23 -16.43
CA ALA A 62 -4.86 1.43 -17.31
C ALA A 62 -5.57 2.29 -18.38
N ALA A 63 -6.11 3.45 -17.98
CA ALA A 63 -6.76 4.39 -18.87
C ALA A 63 -5.77 4.96 -19.90
N MET A 64 -4.59 5.39 -19.44
CA MET A 64 -3.52 5.94 -20.27
C MET A 64 -2.98 4.92 -21.28
N LEU A 65 -2.65 3.71 -20.83
CA LEU A 65 -2.07 2.66 -21.67
C LEU A 65 -3.11 1.87 -22.46
N ASN A 66 -4.41 2.17 -22.25
CA ASN A 66 -5.52 1.45 -22.87
C ASN A 66 -5.42 -0.07 -22.71
N LYS A 67 -4.97 -0.53 -21.53
CA LYS A 67 -4.75 -1.94 -21.24
C LYS A 67 -5.21 -2.27 -19.82
N GLN A 68 -5.59 -3.53 -19.60
CA GLN A 68 -5.85 -3.98 -18.24
C GLN A 68 -4.56 -3.97 -17.43
N VAL A 69 -4.61 -3.33 -16.27
CA VAL A 69 -3.55 -3.32 -15.28
C VAL A 69 -4.10 -3.98 -14.03
N LEU A 70 -3.33 -4.91 -13.47
CA LEU A 70 -3.72 -5.58 -12.24
C LEU A 70 -3.81 -4.55 -11.11
N GLN A 71 -4.97 -4.50 -10.46
CA GLN A 71 -5.21 -3.68 -9.28
C GLN A 71 -4.92 -4.52 -8.04
N PHE A 72 -3.72 -4.38 -7.50
CA PHE A 72 -3.41 -4.98 -6.20
C PHE A 72 -4.06 -4.14 -5.12
N THR A 73 -5.16 -4.64 -4.56
CA THR A 73 -5.93 -3.94 -3.52
C THR A 73 -6.34 -4.89 -2.42
N ILE A 74 -6.67 -4.32 -1.26
CA ILE A 74 -7.13 -5.03 -0.08
C ILE A 74 -8.31 -4.30 0.56
N HIS A 75 -8.80 -4.78 1.71
CA HIS A 75 -9.68 -3.98 2.55
C HIS A 75 -8.91 -2.81 3.21
N PRO A 76 -9.47 -1.59 3.32
CA PRO A 76 -8.76 -0.42 3.90
C PRO A 76 -8.26 -0.66 5.32
N HIS A 77 -8.99 -1.41 6.15
CA HIS A 77 -8.56 -1.79 7.50
C HIS A 77 -7.46 -2.86 7.58
N CYS A 78 -7.02 -3.44 6.45
CA CYS A 78 -5.98 -4.45 6.45
C CYS A 78 -4.57 -3.86 6.49
N GLY A 79 -4.34 -2.68 5.91
CA GLY A 79 -3.01 -2.10 5.95
C GLY A 79 -2.94 -0.63 5.55
N THR A 80 -1.92 0.01 6.10
CA THR A 80 -1.57 1.40 5.87
C THR A 80 -0.10 1.50 5.51
N VAL A 81 0.29 2.48 4.69
CA VAL A 81 1.65 2.64 4.19
C VAL A 81 2.04 4.10 4.08
N THR A 82 3.34 4.35 4.07
CA THR A 82 3.92 5.65 3.73
C THR A 82 5.33 5.47 3.13
N TYR A 83 5.89 6.54 2.58
CA TYR A 83 7.27 6.59 2.10
C TYR A 83 8.01 7.71 2.79
N ILE A 84 9.20 7.37 3.31
CA ILE A 84 10.09 8.30 3.99
C ILE A 84 11.35 8.47 3.16
N PHE A 85 11.77 9.71 2.97
CA PHE A 85 13.02 10.06 2.29
C PHE A 85 14.03 10.55 3.30
N LYS A 86 15.32 10.39 2.97
CA LYS A 86 16.43 10.84 3.83
C LYS A 86 17.22 11.93 3.11
N ASP A 87 17.47 13.04 3.82
CA ASP A 87 18.36 14.12 3.38
C ASP A 87 19.32 14.50 4.52
N GLY A 88 20.59 14.10 4.41
CA GLY A 88 21.51 14.12 5.54
C GLY A 88 20.94 13.27 6.68
N ASP A 89 20.73 13.87 7.85
CA ASP A 89 20.11 13.20 9.02
C ASP A 89 18.60 13.44 9.14
N LYS A 90 17.99 14.20 8.21
CA LYS A 90 16.56 14.50 8.24
C LYS A 90 15.75 13.42 7.55
N LEU A 91 14.66 13.01 8.18
CA LEU A 91 13.62 12.19 7.57
C LEU A 91 12.52 13.12 7.02
N ILE A 92 12.09 12.86 5.80
CA ILE A 92 11.11 13.68 5.09
C ILE A 92 10.01 12.74 4.56
N PRO A 93 8.82 12.72 5.20
CA PRO A 93 7.66 12.00 4.67
C PRO A 93 7.27 12.52 3.28
N ILE A 94 6.78 11.62 2.41
CA ILE A 94 6.37 11.96 1.04
C ILE A 94 5.31 13.07 0.98
N THR A 95 4.42 13.11 1.96
CA THR A 95 3.36 14.11 2.13
C THR A 95 3.87 15.54 2.38
N ARG A 96 5.15 15.72 2.68
CA ARG A 96 5.75 17.07 2.85
C ARG A 96 6.03 17.76 1.53
N PHE A 97 6.10 17.01 0.44
CA PHE A 97 6.41 17.54 -0.88
C PHE A 97 5.53 16.95 -1.99
N VAL A 98 4.61 16.03 -1.66
CA VAL A 98 3.55 15.55 -2.54
C VAL A 98 2.22 15.74 -1.84
N ASP A 99 1.29 16.44 -2.48
CA ASP A 99 -0.13 16.42 -2.10
C ASP A 99 -0.73 15.08 -2.55
N VAL A 100 -0.59 14.07 -1.69
CA VAL A 100 -0.96 12.68 -1.98
C VAL A 100 -2.47 12.53 -2.15
N ASP A 101 -3.26 13.14 -1.27
CA ASP A 101 -4.71 13.07 -1.31
C ASP A 101 -5.26 13.79 -2.55
N GLY A 102 -4.82 15.02 -2.80
CA GLY A 102 -5.22 15.77 -3.99
C GLY A 102 -4.80 15.08 -5.29
N LEU A 103 -3.63 14.43 -5.30
CA LEU A 103 -3.20 13.61 -6.43
C LEU A 103 -4.15 12.42 -6.66
N PHE A 104 -4.49 11.65 -5.62
CA PHE A 104 -5.36 10.49 -5.78
C PHE A 104 -6.77 10.87 -6.22
N GLU A 105 -7.35 11.91 -5.62
CA GLU A 105 -8.65 12.46 -6.03
C GLU A 105 -8.65 12.86 -7.51
N TYR A 106 -7.61 13.57 -7.93
CA TYR A 106 -7.45 13.98 -9.32
C TYR A 106 -7.35 12.79 -10.27
N LEU A 107 -6.58 11.76 -9.91
CA LEU A 107 -6.43 10.56 -10.72
C LEU A 107 -7.76 9.80 -10.86
N ASP A 108 -8.54 9.68 -9.79
CA ASP A 108 -9.86 9.04 -9.86
C ASP A 108 -10.86 9.84 -10.69
N GLU A 109 -10.79 11.18 -10.70
CA GLU A 109 -11.65 12.04 -11.53
C GLU A 109 -11.30 11.94 -13.03
N ILE A 110 -10.01 11.96 -13.37
CA ILE A 110 -9.56 12.06 -14.77
C ILE A 110 -9.52 10.69 -15.48
N SER A 111 -9.33 9.60 -14.74
CA SER A 111 -9.21 8.25 -15.33
C SER A 111 -10.43 7.83 -16.17
N PRO A 112 -11.68 7.99 -15.70
CA PRO A 112 -12.87 7.67 -16.49
C PRO A 112 -13.00 8.53 -17.76
N GLN A 113 -12.58 9.80 -17.71
CA GLN A 113 -12.63 10.70 -18.87
C GLN A 113 -11.69 10.22 -19.97
N ILE A 114 -10.49 9.77 -19.59
CA ILE A 114 -9.49 9.19 -20.52
C ILE A 114 -9.97 7.85 -21.05
N SER A 115 -10.53 6.97 -20.21
CA SER A 115 -10.97 5.63 -20.62
C SER A 115 -12.17 5.67 -21.56
N ASN A 116 -13.11 6.60 -21.34
CA ASN A 116 -14.36 6.69 -22.11
C ASN A 116 -14.20 7.48 -23.42
N THR A 117 -13.01 8.04 -23.69
CA THR A 117 -12.74 8.80 -24.91
C THR A 117 -12.33 7.88 -26.05
N ASN A 118 -13.20 7.73 -27.05
CA ASN A 118 -12.96 6.87 -28.23
C ASN A 118 -12.00 7.48 -29.26
N PHE A 119 -11.88 8.80 -29.30
CA PHE A 119 -11.01 9.48 -30.27
C PHE A 119 -9.57 9.56 -29.75
N GLN A 120 -8.65 8.82 -30.38
CA GLN A 120 -7.22 8.74 -30.02
C GLN A 120 -6.56 10.10 -29.80
N ILE A 121 -6.83 11.09 -30.68
CA ILE A 121 -6.26 12.44 -30.57
C ILE A 121 -6.74 13.16 -29.31
N LYS A 122 -8.06 13.10 -29.03
CA LYS A 122 -8.64 13.69 -27.81
C LYS A 122 -8.11 13.00 -26.56
N LYS A 123 -7.99 11.68 -26.60
CA LYS A 123 -7.42 10.88 -25.52
C LYS A 123 -5.98 11.28 -25.22
N ALA A 124 -5.12 11.39 -26.24
CA ALA A 124 -3.75 11.86 -26.08
C ALA A 124 -3.68 13.27 -25.48
N GLY A 125 -4.55 14.19 -25.92
CA GLY A 125 -4.67 15.53 -25.34
C GLY A 125 -5.07 15.52 -23.86
N LEU A 126 -6.05 14.71 -23.48
CA LEU A 126 -6.49 14.55 -22.08
C LEU A 126 -5.40 13.94 -21.21
N THR A 127 -4.74 12.87 -21.68
CA THR A 127 -3.61 12.25 -20.97
C THR A 127 -2.47 13.25 -20.77
N SER A 128 -2.11 14.02 -21.80
CA SER A 128 -1.06 15.05 -21.70
C SER A 128 -1.41 16.13 -20.67
N LYS A 129 -2.67 16.62 -20.70
CA LYS A 129 -3.18 17.57 -19.70
C LYS A 129 -3.11 16.98 -18.29
N ALA A 130 -3.43 15.69 -18.14
CA ALA A 130 -3.38 14.99 -16.87
C ALA A 130 -1.95 14.89 -16.33
N LEU A 131 -1.00 14.43 -17.14
CA LEU A 131 0.41 14.37 -16.77
C LEU A 131 0.97 15.74 -16.39
N HIS A 132 0.58 16.80 -17.12
CA HIS A 132 0.99 18.16 -16.77
C HIS A 132 0.44 18.58 -15.39
N LYS A 133 -0.83 18.30 -15.11
CA LYS A 133 -1.46 18.63 -13.83
C LYS A 133 -0.86 17.85 -12.65
N ILE A 134 -0.41 16.61 -12.85
CA ILE A 134 0.28 15.81 -11.83
C ILE A 134 1.48 16.57 -11.23
N SER A 135 2.20 17.34 -12.05
CA SER A 135 3.35 18.12 -11.58
C SER A 135 2.99 19.16 -10.52
N SER A 136 1.75 19.65 -10.53
CA SER A 136 1.29 20.68 -9.59
C SER A 136 1.05 20.16 -8.17
N PHE A 137 0.97 18.83 -7.99
CA PHE A 137 0.87 18.20 -6.67
C PHE A 137 2.25 17.94 -6.04
N ILE A 138 3.35 18.36 -6.69
CA ILE A 138 4.72 18.08 -6.25
C ILE A 138 5.42 19.41 -5.97
N ASP A 139 5.83 19.63 -4.72
CA ASP A 139 6.67 20.76 -4.34
C ASP A 139 8.15 20.35 -4.24
N GLN A 140 8.90 20.60 -5.31
CA GLN A 140 10.33 20.29 -5.35
C GLN A 140 11.16 21.12 -4.36
N LYS A 141 10.64 22.24 -3.82
CA LYS A 141 11.37 23.07 -2.84
C LYS A 141 11.44 22.42 -1.47
N THR A 142 10.40 21.68 -1.09
CA THR A 142 10.32 20.94 0.19
C THR A 142 10.78 19.48 0.05
N ALA A 143 10.99 19.01 -1.17
CA ALA A 143 11.56 17.71 -1.46
C ALA A 143 13.05 17.60 -1.00
N PRO A 144 13.55 16.37 -0.78
CA PRO A 144 14.97 16.15 -0.48
C PRO A 144 15.88 16.67 -1.60
N GLN A 145 16.92 17.42 -1.26
CA GLN A 145 17.80 18.08 -2.25
C GLN A 145 18.62 17.07 -3.06
N SER A 146 18.82 15.87 -2.51
CA SER A 146 19.53 14.77 -3.15
C SER A 146 18.78 14.16 -4.34
N ILE A 147 17.49 14.47 -4.54
CA ILE A 147 16.66 13.88 -5.60
C ILE A 147 15.78 14.88 -6.34
N ASN A 148 15.60 14.64 -7.64
CA ASN A 148 14.59 15.33 -8.43
C ASN A 148 13.30 14.49 -8.43
N VAL A 149 12.41 14.79 -7.49
CA VAL A 149 11.14 14.08 -7.28
C VAL A 149 10.20 14.28 -8.45
N THR A 150 10.09 15.51 -8.97
CA THR A 150 9.23 15.80 -10.13
C THR A 150 9.63 14.92 -11.31
N LYS A 151 10.92 14.85 -11.64
CA LYS A 151 11.42 13.99 -12.71
C LYS A 151 11.13 12.52 -12.43
N MET A 152 11.33 12.06 -11.19
CA MET A 152 11.11 10.68 -10.79
C MET A 152 9.64 10.25 -10.94
N ILE A 153 8.70 11.09 -10.47
CA ILE A 153 7.26 10.82 -10.60
C ILE A 153 6.84 10.91 -12.07
N MET A 154 7.35 11.88 -12.83
CA MET A 154 7.06 11.97 -14.27
C MET A 154 7.63 10.77 -15.05
N ASP A 155 8.84 10.31 -14.70
CA ASP A 155 9.43 9.11 -15.30
C ASP A 155 8.58 7.87 -14.98
N PHE A 156 8.02 7.76 -13.76
CA PHE A 156 7.09 6.69 -13.39
C PHE A 156 5.86 6.65 -14.30
N PHE A 157 5.21 7.80 -14.52
CA PHE A 157 4.04 7.86 -15.39
C PHE A 157 4.38 7.70 -16.88
N ASN A 158 5.53 8.20 -17.35
CA ASN A 158 5.90 8.15 -18.77
C ASN A 158 6.51 6.81 -19.21
N LYS A 159 7.34 6.17 -18.37
CA LYS A 159 8.14 4.98 -18.74
C LYS A 159 7.60 3.68 -18.12
N GLY A 160 6.60 3.76 -17.25
CA GLY A 160 6.01 2.61 -16.58
C GLY A 160 6.85 2.07 -15.41
N THR A 161 6.33 1.02 -14.78
CA THR A 161 6.71 0.61 -13.41
C THR A 161 8.08 -0.07 -13.26
N GLY A 162 8.71 -0.56 -14.32
CA GLY A 162 9.94 -1.37 -14.21
C GLY A 162 11.19 -0.57 -13.81
N GLU A 163 11.82 0.10 -14.76
CA GLU A 163 13.06 0.87 -14.52
C GLU A 163 12.79 2.18 -13.75
N ALA A 164 11.62 2.79 -13.92
CA ALA A 164 11.32 4.09 -13.33
C ALA A 164 11.06 4.04 -11.82
N LEU A 165 10.70 2.89 -11.26
CA LEU A 165 10.55 2.71 -9.80
C LEU A 165 11.90 2.50 -9.10
N LYS A 166 12.97 2.13 -9.82
CA LYS A 166 14.28 1.88 -9.19
C LYS A 166 14.85 3.13 -8.50
N PRO A 167 14.88 4.33 -9.11
CA PRO A 167 15.32 5.54 -8.43
C PRO A 167 14.45 5.89 -7.22
N PHE A 168 13.14 5.64 -7.31
CA PHE A 168 12.22 5.87 -6.19
C PHE A 168 12.55 4.98 -5.00
N HIS A 169 12.52 3.65 -5.18
CA HIS A 169 12.89 2.71 -4.10
C HIS A 169 14.36 2.83 -3.67
N ARG A 170 15.24 3.40 -4.50
CA ARG A 170 16.63 3.65 -4.08
C ARG A 170 16.72 4.76 -3.03
N ASN A 171 15.86 5.77 -3.13
CA ASN A 171 15.93 6.98 -2.32
C ASN A 171 14.82 7.08 -1.25
N SER A 172 13.81 6.21 -1.30
CA SER A 172 12.78 6.10 -0.28
C SER A 172 12.94 4.85 0.58
N LEU A 173 12.45 4.95 1.81
CA LEU A 173 12.17 3.86 2.71
C LEU A 173 10.65 3.68 2.77
N PHE A 174 10.17 2.53 2.34
CA PHE A 174 8.77 2.15 2.52
C PHE A 174 8.52 1.80 3.99
N LEU A 175 7.49 2.39 4.59
CA LEU A 175 6.97 1.95 5.88
C LEU A 175 5.54 1.47 5.69
N GLY A 176 5.22 0.30 6.22
CA GLY A 176 3.89 -0.28 6.15
C GLY A 176 3.49 -0.89 7.47
N SER A 177 2.19 -1.00 7.71
CA SER A 177 1.64 -1.83 8.76
C SER A 177 0.48 -2.65 8.20
N MET A 178 0.51 -3.96 8.44
CA MET A 178 -0.52 -4.89 8.04
C MET A 178 -1.10 -5.61 9.25
N HIS A 179 -2.38 -5.38 9.51
CA HIS A 179 -3.07 -5.92 10.68
C HIS A 179 -3.82 -7.20 10.31
N PHE A 180 -3.28 -8.35 10.66
CA PHE A 180 -3.97 -9.63 10.44
C PHE A 180 -5.11 -9.84 11.43
N GLN A 181 -6.12 -10.58 10.98
CA GLN A 181 -7.27 -10.91 11.82
C GLN A 181 -6.97 -12.15 12.65
N ASP A 182 -7.63 -12.20 13.80
CA ASP A 182 -7.65 -13.32 14.70
C ASP A 182 -9.11 -13.65 15.09
N PRO A 183 -9.39 -14.73 15.85
CA PRO A 183 -10.75 -15.12 16.19
C PRO A 183 -11.59 -14.01 16.86
N TYR A 184 -10.95 -12.99 17.42
CA TYR A 184 -11.63 -11.97 18.20
C TYR A 184 -11.94 -10.67 17.45
N ASN A 185 -11.40 -10.49 16.24
CA ASN A 185 -11.67 -9.34 15.38
C ASN A 185 -11.92 -9.76 13.93
N PHE A 186 -12.44 -10.98 13.76
CA PHE A 186 -12.61 -11.60 12.45
C PHE A 186 -13.78 -10.94 11.68
N ASP A 187 -13.44 -10.29 10.58
CA ASP A 187 -14.39 -9.63 9.68
C ASP A 187 -14.37 -10.32 8.31
N ILE A 188 -15.55 -10.72 7.83
CA ILE A 188 -15.74 -11.41 6.56
C ILE A 188 -15.50 -10.48 5.37
N GLU A 189 -15.85 -9.20 5.45
CA GLU A 189 -15.62 -8.23 4.36
C GLU A 189 -14.12 -8.06 4.10
N ARG A 190 -13.32 -8.07 5.17
CA ARG A 190 -11.86 -8.06 5.09
C ARG A 190 -11.31 -9.34 4.45
N VAL A 191 -11.91 -10.49 4.70
CA VAL A 191 -11.54 -11.78 4.08
C VAL A 191 -11.87 -11.79 2.59
N GLN A 192 -13.06 -11.30 2.20
CA GLN A 192 -13.49 -11.24 0.80
C GLN A 192 -12.58 -10.36 -0.06
N ARG A 193 -11.92 -9.38 0.54
CA ARG A 193 -10.97 -8.47 -0.10
C ARG A 193 -9.52 -8.71 0.33
N CYS A 194 -9.16 -9.95 0.65
CA CYS A 194 -7.80 -10.27 1.05
C CYS A 194 -6.84 -10.21 -0.14
N GLY A 195 -5.65 -9.67 0.05
CA GLY A 195 -4.59 -9.64 -0.98
C GLY A 195 -3.55 -10.75 -0.83
N ILE A 196 -3.66 -11.57 0.23
CA ILE A 196 -2.69 -12.61 0.58
C ILE A 196 -3.45 -13.93 0.75
N HIS A 197 -2.98 -14.98 0.09
CA HIS A 197 -3.68 -16.26 0.06
C HIS A 197 -2.69 -17.42 0.22
N TYR A 198 -3.18 -18.52 0.77
CA TYR A 198 -2.52 -19.81 0.74
C TYR A 198 -3.13 -20.68 -0.37
N ALA A 199 -2.27 -21.27 -1.19
CA ALA A 199 -2.66 -22.40 -2.04
C ALA A 199 -2.47 -23.69 -1.25
N THR A 200 -3.51 -24.52 -1.17
CA THR A 200 -3.47 -25.81 -0.47
C THR A 200 -3.22 -26.97 -1.46
N PRO A 201 -2.74 -28.14 -1.00
CA PRO A 201 -2.49 -29.29 -1.87
C PRO A 201 -3.72 -29.85 -2.59
N ASP A 202 -4.93 -29.59 -2.08
CA ASP A 202 -6.20 -29.93 -2.75
C ASP A 202 -6.69 -28.85 -3.73
N GLY A 203 -5.86 -27.87 -4.08
CA GLY A 203 -6.14 -26.87 -5.10
C GLY A 203 -7.02 -25.70 -4.65
N ARG A 204 -7.35 -25.61 -3.36
CA ARG A 204 -8.06 -24.43 -2.82
C ARG A 204 -7.11 -23.25 -2.70
N VAL A 205 -7.64 -22.04 -2.91
CA VAL A 205 -6.96 -20.77 -2.61
C VAL A 205 -7.72 -20.09 -1.47
N ILE A 206 -7.09 -20.02 -0.30
CA ILE A 206 -7.74 -19.59 0.94
C ILE A 206 -7.13 -18.26 1.40
N PRO A 207 -7.94 -17.21 1.67
CA PRO A 207 -7.44 -15.95 2.23
C PRO A 207 -6.63 -16.16 3.50
N PHE A 208 -5.55 -15.39 3.67
CA PHE A 208 -4.57 -15.57 4.74
C PHE A 208 -5.20 -15.68 6.14
N CYS A 209 -6.08 -14.73 6.49
CA CYS A 209 -6.69 -14.70 7.82
C CYS A 209 -7.69 -15.84 8.02
N ALA A 210 -8.45 -16.21 6.98
CA ALA A 210 -9.36 -17.35 7.03
C ALA A 210 -8.60 -18.67 7.17
N TYR A 211 -7.49 -18.83 6.45
CA TYR A 211 -6.61 -19.98 6.58
C TYR A 211 -6.11 -20.11 8.02
N ASN A 212 -5.48 -19.05 8.55
CA ASN A 212 -4.83 -19.09 9.85
C ASN A 212 -5.80 -19.20 11.04
N THR A 213 -7.04 -18.75 10.88
CA THR A 213 -8.03 -18.76 11.96
C THR A 213 -8.94 -20.00 11.93
N ILE A 214 -9.27 -20.51 10.73
CA ILE A 214 -10.32 -21.51 10.54
C ILE A 214 -9.77 -22.79 9.92
N HIS A 215 -9.04 -22.70 8.81
CA HIS A 215 -8.74 -23.88 7.98
C HIS A 215 -7.41 -24.57 8.27
N ARG A 216 -6.48 -23.89 8.96
CA ARG A 216 -5.10 -24.37 9.14
C ARG A 216 -5.04 -25.78 9.74
N GLN A 217 -5.77 -26.02 10.83
CA GLN A 217 -5.74 -27.32 11.52
C GLN A 217 -6.22 -28.47 10.63
N GLU A 218 -7.33 -28.26 9.89
CA GLU A 218 -7.88 -29.26 8.97
C GLU A 218 -6.91 -29.56 7.82
N VAL A 219 -6.32 -28.51 7.23
CA VAL A 219 -5.37 -28.64 6.12
C VAL A 219 -4.09 -29.34 6.58
N GLU A 220 -3.52 -28.93 7.71
CA GLU A 220 -2.30 -29.53 8.26
C GLU A 220 -2.54 -30.99 8.65
N ALA A 221 -3.66 -31.33 9.28
CA ALA A 221 -3.99 -32.72 9.62
C ALA A 221 -4.09 -33.62 8.38
N LYS A 222 -4.60 -33.08 7.27
CA LYS A 222 -4.79 -33.84 6.02
C LYS A 222 -3.52 -34.00 5.19
N PHE A 223 -2.63 -33.00 5.20
CA PHE A 223 -1.52 -32.93 4.24
C PHE A 223 -0.12 -32.81 4.85
N SER A 224 0.01 -32.65 6.17
CA SER A 224 1.33 -32.61 6.81
C SER A 224 2.05 -33.95 6.62
N LYS A 225 3.36 -33.86 6.37
CA LYS A 225 4.26 -35.01 6.35
C LYS A 225 5.28 -34.83 7.49
N PRO A 226 5.60 -35.89 8.26
CA PRO A 226 6.69 -35.83 9.23
C PRO A 226 7.98 -35.38 8.56
N PHE A 227 8.75 -34.52 9.24
CA PHE A 227 10.00 -33.97 8.70
C PHE A 227 11.13 -35.02 8.63
N TYR A 228 10.95 -36.18 9.30
CA TYR A 228 11.85 -37.32 9.25
C TYR A 228 11.06 -38.55 8.80
N SER A 229 11.46 -39.13 7.67
CA SER A 229 11.09 -40.46 7.20
C SER A 229 12.35 -41.21 6.83
#